data_AF-A0AA43QVR7-F1
#
_entry.id   AF-A0AA43QVR7-F1
#
_cell.length_a   1.000
_cell.length_b   1.000
_cell.length_c   1.000
_cell.angle_alpha   90.00
_cell.angle_beta   90.00
_cell.angle_gamma   90.00
#
_symmetry.space_group_name_H-M   'P 1'
#
loop_
_entity.id
_entity.type
_entity.pdbx_description
1 polymer ?
#
loop_
_entity_poly.entity_id
_entity_poly.type
_entity_poly.pdbx_seq_one_letter_code
_entity_poly.pdbx_strand_id
1 'polypeptide(L)' 'MAVKQRSGIASGLNKGHKVEPNTKVKPRISRTKGHLSKRTAFVREIVKEVAG' A
#
# COMPACT_ATOMS: atom_id res chain seq x y z
N MET A 1 -4.94 8.49 -1.47
CA MET A 1 -4.71 9.12 -0.15
C MET A 1 -4.15 10.50 -0.39
N ALA A 2 -4.82 11.56 0.08
CA ALA A 2 -4.33 12.93 -0.06
C ALA A 2 -3.05 13.10 0.78
N VAL A 3 -1.95 13.54 0.15
CA VAL A 3 -0.72 13.78 0.89
C VAL A 3 -0.84 15.13 1.61
N LYS A 4 -0.75 15.11 2.94
CA LYS A 4 -0.81 16.31 3.76
C LYS A 4 0.54 17.03 3.75
N GLN A 5 0.54 18.33 3.45
CA GLN A 5 1.75 19.15 3.40
C GLN A 5 2.39 19.25 4.80
N ARG A 6 3.73 19.24 4.86
CA ARG A 6 4.49 19.38 6.11
C ARG A 6 4.57 20.85 6.54
N SER A 7 4.57 21.10 7.84
CA SER A 7 4.44 22.42 8.46
C SER A 7 5.77 23.17 8.65
N GLY A 8 6.93 22.58 8.32
CA GLY A 8 8.23 23.23 8.47
C GLY A 8 8.78 23.31 9.89
N ILE A 9 8.06 22.74 10.87
CA ILE A 9 8.47 22.70 12.29
C ILE A 9 9.39 21.48 12.58
N ALA A 10 10.27 21.62 13.57
CA ALA A 10 11.21 20.56 13.97
C ALA A 10 10.55 19.39 14.72
N SER A 11 9.50 19.66 15.50
CA SER A 11 8.76 18.67 16.30
C SER A 11 7.26 18.98 16.30
N GLY A 12 6.42 17.97 16.57
CA GLY A 12 4.95 18.08 16.50
C GLY A 12 4.33 17.37 15.29
N LEU A 13 3.03 17.56 15.09
CA LEU A 13 2.26 16.97 13.99
C LEU A 13 2.65 17.58 12.64
N ASN A 14 2.75 16.74 11.60
CA ASN A 14 3.18 17.13 10.24
C ASN A 14 4.55 17.82 10.17
N LYS A 15 5.43 17.57 11.16
CA LYS A 15 6.80 18.08 11.20
C LYS A 15 7.63 17.70 9.98
N GLY A 16 8.71 18.46 9.78
CA GLY A 16 9.68 18.26 8.71
C GLY A 16 9.61 19.36 7.64
N HIS A 17 10.59 19.34 6.74
CA HIS A 17 10.73 20.36 5.71
C HIS A 17 9.49 20.43 4.82
N LYS A 18 9.01 21.66 4.59
CA LYS A 18 7.86 21.94 3.72
C LYS A 18 8.30 21.71 2.27
N VAL A 19 7.84 20.61 1.70
CA VAL A 19 8.06 20.24 0.30
C VAL A 19 6.72 19.99 -0.36
N GLU A 20 6.65 20.20 -1.68
CA GLU A 20 5.53 19.75 -2.50
C GLU A 20 5.68 18.25 -2.78
N PRO A 21 4.87 17.38 -2.16
CA PRO A 21 5.02 15.95 -2.32
C PRO A 21 4.51 15.49 -3.69
N ASN A 22 5.26 14.61 -4.35
CA ASN A 22 4.81 14.01 -5.61
C ASN A 22 3.66 13.03 -5.35
N THR A 23 2.44 13.44 -5.69
CA THR A 23 1.20 12.68 -5.46
C THR A 23 0.95 11.59 -6.49
N LYS A 24 1.69 11.57 -7.62
CA LYS A 24 1.43 10.69 -8.77
C LYS A 24 2.45 9.56 -8.93
N VAL A 25 3.09 9.11 -7.84
CA VAL A 25 4.03 8.00 -7.93
C VAL A 25 3.28 6.68 -7.99
N LYS A 26 3.39 5.96 -9.12
CA LYS A 26 2.89 4.59 -9.24
C LYS A 26 3.54 3.72 -8.15
N PRO A 27 2.77 3.01 -7.32
CA PRO A 27 3.35 2.15 -6.31
C PRO A 27 4.20 1.05 -6.96
N ARG A 28 5.35 0.76 -6.35
CA ARG A 28 6.24 -0.34 -6.80
C ARG A 28 5.51 -1.68 -6.73
N ILE A 29 5.78 -2.56 -7.70
CA ILE A 29 5.21 -3.93 -7.78
C ILE A 29 5.50 -4.74 -6.50
N SER A 30 6.59 -4.45 -5.78
CA SER A 30 6.88 -5.11 -4.50
C SER A 30 5.78 -4.92 -3.45
N ARG A 31 5.00 -3.83 -3.51
CA ARG A 31 3.89 -3.57 -2.57
C ARG A 31 2.66 -4.44 -2.84
N THR A 32 2.53 -5.03 -4.03
CA THR A 32 1.41 -5.92 -4.38
C THR A 32 1.70 -7.39 -4.05
N LYS A 33 2.91 -7.72 -3.56
CA LYS A 33 3.23 -9.07 -3.09
C LYS A 33 2.27 -9.48 -1.96
N GLY A 34 1.76 -10.70 -2.01
CA GLY A 34 0.80 -11.23 -1.02
C GLY A 34 -0.67 -10.90 -1.30
N HIS A 35 -0.99 -10.07 -2.29
CA HIS A 35 -2.37 -9.86 -2.68
C HIS A 35 -2.96 -11.14 -3.28
N LEU A 36 -4.19 -11.45 -2.89
CA LEU A 36 -4.89 -12.61 -3.41
C LEU A 36 -5.29 -12.37 -4.88
N SER A 37 -4.81 -13.23 -5.77
CA SER A 37 -5.23 -13.23 -7.16
C SER A 37 -6.50 -14.08 -7.32
N LYS A 38 -7.38 -13.74 -8.26
CA LYS A 38 -8.60 -14.51 -8.54
C LYS A 38 -8.30 -16.00 -8.82
N ARG A 39 -7.26 -16.26 -9.64
CA ARG A 39 -6.79 -17.62 -9.92
C ARG A 39 -6.33 -18.35 -8.66
N THR A 40 -5.55 -17.68 -7.81
CA THR A 40 -5.04 -18.30 -6.57
C THR A 40 -6.16 -18.52 -5.54
N ALA A 41 -7.21 -17.69 -5.54
CA ALA A 41 -8.38 -17.90 -4.70
C ALA A 41 -9.14 -19.17 -5.12
N PHE A 42 -9.48 -19.28 -6.41
CA PHE A 42 -10.18 -20.44 -6.97
C PHE A 42 -9.43 -21.76 -6.74
N VAL A 43 -8.13 -21.79 -7.00
CA VAL A 43 -7.32 -23.00 -6.78
C VAL A 43 -7.27 -23.35 -5.29
N ARG A 44 -7.14 -22.37 -4.40
CA ARG A 44 -7.14 -22.62 -2.94
C ARG A 44 -8.49 -23.13 -2.44
N GLU A 45 -9.59 -22.69 -3.03
CA GLU A 45 -10.94 -23.16 -2.69
C GLU A 45 -11.10 -24.64 -3.03
N ILE A 46 -10.74 -25.04 -4.27
CA ILE A 46 -10.76 -26.46 -4.69
C ILE A 46 -9.88 -27.32 -3.78
N VAL A 47 -8.65 -26.87 -3.49
CA VAL A 47 -7.72 -27.66 -2.66
C VAL A 47 -8.25 -27.84 -1.24
N LYS A 48 -8.89 -26.82 -0.66
CA LYS A 48 -9.53 -26.93 0.66
C LYS A 48 -10.69 -27.91 0.67
N GLU A 49 -11.53 -27.88 -0.37
CA GLU A 49 -12.65 -28.81 -0.51
C GLU A 49 -12.18 -30.27 -0.60
N VAL A 50 -11.10 -30.51 -1.35
CA VAL A 50 -10.57 -31.86 -1.58
C VAL A 50 -9.77 -32.40 -0.38
N ALA A 51 -8.95 -31.57 0.25
CA ALA A 51 -8.01 -32.02 1.27
C ALA A 51 -8.57 -32.05 2.71
N GLY A 52 -9.63 -31.26 2.97
CA GLY A 52 -10.11 -30.98 4.34
C GLY A 52 -9.38 -29.80 4.97
#